data_AF-A0A5C3NBF0-F1
#
_entry.id   AF-A0A5C3NBF0-F1
#
_cell.length_a   1.000
_cell.length_b   1.000
_cell.length_c   1.000
_cell.angle_alpha   90.00
_cell.angle_beta   90.00
_cell.angle_gamma   90.00
#
_symmetry.space_group_name_H-M   'P 1'
#
loop_
_entity.id
_entity.type
_entity.pdbx_description
1 polymer ?
#
loop_
_entity_poly.entity_id
_entity_poly.type
_entity_poly.pdbx_seq_one_letter_code
_entity_poly.pdbx_strand_id
1 'polypeptide(L)'
;MMSTPLYPTFGTVNPKPASNRSNKHRLYIAYYSQGRAQGDDVKFHTALILAPKNPDPRKVQTWRYHVKNVDNDGDDMWIYEGKPTMNSDQRIEAMTLLCKVDDVNVSGLGISMLLREIEVLQYERRWSSRHWVFAALQLLVERGVIPQLHMGAKSIWQNGYQFTKSVQNTNYPFSVPTCDITGKEVKSEMTWT
;
A
#
# COMPACT_ATOMS: atom_id res chain seq x y z
N MET A 1 40.85 -12.64 27.40
CA MET A 1 40.40 -11.95 26.16
C MET A 1 38.90 -12.18 26.06
N MET A 2 38.08 -11.16 26.32
CA MET A 2 36.62 -11.26 26.21
C MET A 2 36.19 -10.54 24.92
N SER A 3 35.51 -11.28 24.03
CA SER A 3 34.94 -10.75 22.80
C SER A 3 33.72 -9.89 23.11
N THR A 4 33.76 -8.63 22.68
CA THR A 4 32.63 -7.71 22.65
C THR A 4 31.68 -8.09 21.51
N PRO A 5 30.34 -8.11 21.70
CA PRO A 5 29.40 -8.34 20.61
C PRO A 5 29.29 -7.11 19.68
N LEU A 6 29.23 -7.36 18.37
CA LEU A 6 29.25 -6.38 17.28
C LEU A 6 27.87 -5.85 16.85
N TYR A 7 26.83 -5.97 17.68
CA TYR A 7 25.50 -5.48 17.30
C TYR A 7 24.80 -4.76 18.46
N PRO A 8 24.17 -3.60 18.21
CA PRO A 8 23.32 -2.96 19.19
C PRO A 8 22.11 -3.86 19.48
N THR A 9 21.91 -4.16 20.76
CA THR A 9 20.70 -4.79 21.27
C THR A 9 19.51 -3.87 21.02
N PHE A 10 18.58 -4.29 20.17
CA PHE A 10 17.32 -3.58 19.96
C PHE A 10 16.49 -3.64 21.24
N GLY A 11 16.27 -2.47 21.84
CA GLY A 11 15.34 -2.34 22.95
C GLY A 11 13.94 -2.75 22.51
N THR A 12 13.24 -3.50 23.35
CA THR A 12 11.83 -3.81 23.20
C THR A 12 11.02 -2.51 23.25
N VAL A 13 10.64 -2.00 22.08
CA VAL A 13 9.60 -0.97 21.99
C VAL A 13 8.30 -1.64 22.40
N ASN A 14 7.86 -1.39 23.64
CA ASN A 14 6.55 -1.83 24.09
C ASN A 14 5.49 -1.22 23.15
N PRO A 15 4.75 -2.04 22.37
CA PRO A 15 3.73 -1.50 21.51
C PRO A 15 2.64 -0.88 22.39
N LYS A 16 2.45 0.43 22.24
CA LYS A 16 1.34 1.14 22.88
C LYS A 16 0.05 0.41 22.47
N PRO A 17 -0.86 0.06 23.40
CA PRO A 17 -2.07 -0.66 23.06
C PRO A 17 -2.84 0.11 21.99
N ALA A 18 -3.19 -0.57 20.91
CA ALA A 18 -3.91 0.02 19.79
C ALA A 18 -5.21 0.64 20.32
N SER A 19 -5.43 1.94 20.07
CA SER A 19 -6.60 2.65 20.64
C SER A 19 -7.92 1.94 20.29
N ASN A 20 -8.88 1.87 21.21
CA ASN A 20 -10.20 1.25 20.97
C ASN A 20 -11.17 2.15 20.16
N ARG A 21 -10.65 3.16 19.44
CA ARG A 21 -11.49 4.06 18.64
C ARG A 21 -12.07 3.34 17.43
N SER A 22 -13.37 3.52 17.20
CA SER A 22 -14.17 2.79 16.21
C SER A 22 -13.98 3.26 14.75
N ASN A 23 -13.31 4.40 14.53
CA ASN A 23 -13.21 5.11 13.25
C ASN A 23 -11.78 5.30 12.74
N LYS A 24 -10.87 4.36 13.02
CA LYS A 24 -9.52 4.36 12.45
C LYS A 24 -9.54 4.35 10.92
N HIS A 25 -8.51 4.90 10.30
CA HIS A 25 -8.26 4.73 8.87
C HIS A 25 -7.84 3.28 8.57
N ARG A 26 -7.93 2.89 7.30
CA ARG A 26 -7.44 1.61 6.78
C ARG A 26 -6.35 1.87 5.77
N LEU A 27 -5.24 1.17 5.95
CA LEU A 27 -4.15 1.14 5.00
C LEU A 27 -4.30 -0.12 4.14
N TYR A 28 -4.19 0.05 2.83
CA TYR A 28 -4.31 -1.02 1.86
C TYR A 28 -3.15 -1.01 0.88
N ILE A 29 -2.88 -2.16 0.26
CA ILE A 29 -2.29 -2.23 -1.08
C ILE A 29 -3.45 -2.24 -2.08
N ALA A 30 -3.44 -1.37 -3.07
CA ALA A 30 -4.37 -1.40 -4.19
C ALA A 30 -3.68 -1.92 -5.45
N TYR A 31 -4.40 -2.75 -6.21
CA TYR A 31 -3.95 -3.33 -7.48
C TYR A 31 -4.77 -2.72 -8.60
N TYR A 32 -4.11 -1.99 -9.49
CA TYR A 32 -4.70 -1.29 -10.61
C TYR A 32 -4.48 -2.08 -11.90
N SER A 33 -5.47 -2.05 -12.80
CA SER A 33 -5.23 -2.46 -14.18
C SER A 33 -4.14 -1.58 -14.81
N GLN A 34 -3.11 -2.21 -15.39
CA GLN A 34 -2.15 -1.49 -16.21
C GLN A 34 -2.71 -1.30 -17.63
N GLY A 35 -2.69 -0.07 -18.12
CA GLY A 35 -3.00 0.24 -19.53
C GLY A 35 -1.86 -0.02 -20.50
N ARG A 36 -0.62 -0.19 -20.01
CA ARG A 36 0.56 -0.57 -20.81
C ARG A 36 1.29 -1.73 -20.12
N ALA A 37 1.53 -2.81 -20.85
CA ALA A 37 2.33 -3.93 -20.36
C ALA A 37 3.81 -3.49 -20.25
N GLN A 38 4.33 -3.38 -19.02
CA GLN A 38 5.77 -3.20 -18.78
C GLN A 38 6.38 -4.56 -18.43
N GLY A 39 6.77 -5.31 -19.46
CA GLY A 39 7.41 -6.63 -19.32
C GLY A 39 6.46 -7.72 -18.82
N ASP A 40 6.80 -8.97 -19.12
CA ASP A 40 5.86 -10.10 -19.08
C ASP A 40 5.38 -10.55 -17.68
N ASP A 41 5.90 -9.99 -16.58
CA ASP A 41 5.75 -10.62 -15.26
C ASP A 41 4.81 -9.92 -14.26
N VAL A 42 4.36 -8.68 -14.49
CA VAL A 42 3.51 -7.96 -13.51
C VAL A 42 2.30 -7.31 -14.16
N LYS A 43 1.13 -7.94 -13.99
CA LYS A 43 -0.14 -7.50 -14.58
C LYS A 43 -0.73 -6.22 -13.97
N PHE A 44 -0.41 -5.94 -12.72
CA PHE A 44 -1.07 -4.88 -11.95
C PHE A 44 -0.07 -3.84 -11.47
N HIS A 45 -0.43 -2.56 -11.63
CA HIS A 45 0.25 -1.47 -10.97
C HIS A 45 -0.19 -1.44 -9.51
N THR A 46 0.73 -1.19 -8.57
CA THR A 46 0.39 -1.20 -7.15
C THR A 46 0.65 0.13 -6.46
N ALA A 47 -0.23 0.46 -5.52
CA ALA A 47 -0.17 1.67 -4.72
C ALA A 47 -0.52 1.35 -3.26
N LEU A 48 -0.12 2.23 -2.34
CA LEU A 48 -0.69 2.27 -1.00
C LEU A 48 -1.87 3.24 -0.96
N ILE A 49 -2.94 2.82 -0.29
CA ILE A 49 -4.17 3.61 -0.12
C ILE A 49 -4.46 3.75 1.37
N LEU A 50 -4.60 4.99 1.85
CA LEU A 50 -5.09 5.30 3.19
C LEU A 50 -6.50 5.89 3.08
N ALA A 51 -7.50 5.18 3.55
CA ALA A 51 -8.91 5.60 3.48
C ALA A 51 -9.56 5.60 4.87
N PRO A 52 -10.56 6.47 5.12
CA PRO A 52 -11.38 6.38 6.32
C PRO A 52 -12.23 5.10 6.34
N LYS A 53 -12.96 4.87 7.43
CA LYS A 53 -14.00 3.83 7.49
C LYS A 53 -15.14 4.19 6.55
N ASN A 54 -15.52 3.28 5.66
CA ASN A 54 -16.65 3.46 4.74
C ASN A 54 -16.66 4.84 4.04
N PRO A 55 -15.61 5.17 3.25
CA PRO A 55 -15.52 6.46 2.57
C PRO A 55 -16.72 6.72 1.63
N ASP A 56 -17.19 7.98 1.54
CA ASP A 56 -18.20 8.35 0.54
C ASP A 56 -17.55 8.32 -0.85
N PRO A 57 -18.00 7.46 -1.78
CA PRO A 57 -17.33 7.29 -3.06
C PRO A 57 -17.23 8.59 -3.89
N ARG A 58 -18.07 9.59 -3.61
CA ARG A 58 -18.12 10.88 -4.31
C ARG A 58 -17.22 11.97 -3.70
N LYS A 59 -16.47 11.66 -2.64
CA LYS A 59 -15.62 12.63 -1.93
C LYS A 59 -14.13 12.31 -2.08
N VAL A 60 -13.32 13.34 -1.86
CA VAL A 60 -11.86 13.22 -1.70
C VAL A 60 -11.56 13.07 -0.22
N GLN A 61 -11.50 11.82 0.27
CA GLN A 61 -11.16 11.52 1.67
C GLN A 61 -9.99 10.53 1.80
N THR A 62 -9.60 9.93 0.69
CA THR A 62 -8.55 8.91 0.62
C THR A 62 -7.25 9.53 0.14
N TRP A 63 -6.13 8.99 0.60
CA TRP A 63 -4.81 9.31 0.07
C TRP A 63 -4.26 8.14 -0.72
N ARG A 64 -3.64 8.45 -1.86
CA ARG A 64 -2.91 7.48 -2.67
C ARG A 64 -1.43 7.83 -2.68
N TYR A 65 -0.61 6.80 -2.46
CA TYR A 65 0.84 6.86 -2.53
C TYR A 65 1.33 5.80 -3.49
N HIS A 66 2.04 6.21 -4.53
CA HIS A 66 2.62 5.29 -5.51
C HIS A 66 3.81 5.93 -6.20
N VAL A 67 4.55 5.10 -6.93
CA VAL A 67 5.48 5.55 -7.96
C VAL A 67 4.84 5.30 -9.32
N LYS A 68 4.90 6.26 -10.22
CA LYS A 68 4.36 6.12 -11.57
C LYS A 68 5.46 6.41 -12.58
N ASN A 69 5.40 5.71 -13.71
CA ASN A 69 6.25 6.00 -14.84
C ASN A 69 5.63 7.17 -15.61
N VAL A 70 6.41 8.22 -15.87
CA VAL A 70 6.05 9.36 -16.69
C VAL A 70 7.01 9.43 -17.87
N ASP A 71 6.45 9.65 -19.05
CA ASP A 71 7.23 9.96 -20.24
C ASP A 71 7.76 11.39 -20.10
N ASN A 72 9.07 11.55 -20.12
CA ASN A 72 9.76 12.83 -20.06
C ASN A 72 10.72 12.95 -21.25
N ASP A 73 10.24 13.57 -22.33
CA ASP A 73 10.98 13.76 -23.58
C ASP A 73 11.51 12.46 -24.21
N GLY A 74 10.74 11.37 -24.12
CA GLY A 74 11.08 10.06 -24.67
C GLY A 74 11.82 9.13 -23.71
N ASP A 75 12.15 9.61 -22.50
CA ASP A 75 12.69 8.79 -21.42
C ASP A 75 11.60 8.49 -20.37
N ASP A 76 11.40 7.19 -20.11
CA ASP A 76 10.52 6.68 -19.06
C ASP A 76 11.15 6.95 -17.68
N MET A 77 10.64 7.94 -16.95
CA MET A 77 11.10 8.32 -15.61
C MET A 77 10.11 7.89 -14.53
N TRP A 78 10.61 7.29 -13.45
CA TRP A 78 9.78 6.96 -12.30
C TRP A 78 9.69 8.14 -11.33
N ILE A 79 8.48 8.51 -10.92
CA ILE A 79 8.27 9.57 -9.93
C ILE A 79 7.34 9.13 -8.82
N TYR A 80 7.67 9.50 -7.58
CA TYR A 80 6.79 9.34 -6.44
C TYR A 80 5.66 10.38 -6.45
N GLU A 81 4.44 9.95 -6.14
CA GLU A 81 3.27 10.80 -5.95
C GLU A 81 2.50 10.35 -4.71
N GLY A 82 2.31 11.26 -3.76
CA GLY A 82 1.47 11.08 -2.58
C GLY A 82 0.44 12.20 -2.47
N LYS A 83 -0.83 11.94 -2.78
CA LYS A 83 -1.87 12.99 -2.85
C LYS A 83 -3.26 12.52 -2.41
N PRO A 84 -4.14 13.45 -1.98
CA PRO A 84 -5.56 13.16 -1.83
C PRO A 84 -6.17 12.71 -3.16
N THR A 85 -7.10 11.76 -3.11
CA THR A 85 -7.77 11.21 -4.28
C THR A 85 -9.23 10.86 -3.98
N MET A 86 -10.01 10.72 -5.05
CA MET A 86 -11.41 10.29 -4.98
C MET A 86 -11.48 8.87 -4.42
N ASN A 87 -12.53 8.62 -3.65
CA ASN A 87 -12.73 7.32 -3.02
C ASN A 87 -13.19 6.25 -4.04
N SER A 88 -13.81 6.65 -5.15
CA SER A 88 -14.07 5.78 -6.31
C SER A 88 -12.99 5.95 -7.38
N ASP A 89 -12.20 4.91 -7.59
CA ASP A 89 -11.28 4.79 -8.74
C ASP A 89 -11.52 3.44 -9.42
N GLN A 90 -12.32 3.44 -10.47
CA GLN A 90 -12.77 2.22 -11.18
C GLN A 90 -11.63 1.41 -11.81
N ARG A 91 -10.39 1.95 -11.82
CA ARG A 91 -9.20 1.23 -12.27
C ARG A 91 -8.64 0.27 -11.21
N ILE A 92 -9.12 0.37 -9.95
CA ILE A 92 -8.72 -0.56 -8.89
C ILE A 92 -9.46 -1.88 -9.10
N GLU A 93 -8.69 -2.93 -9.38
CA GLU A 93 -9.18 -4.29 -9.60
C GLU A 93 -9.46 -5.00 -8.28
N ALA A 94 -8.61 -4.79 -7.28
CA ALA A 94 -8.78 -5.31 -5.92
C ALA A 94 -7.88 -4.58 -4.91
N MET A 95 -8.08 -4.87 -3.62
CA MET A 95 -7.25 -4.36 -2.53
C MET A 95 -6.87 -5.44 -1.52
N THR A 96 -5.72 -5.27 -0.88
CA THR A 96 -5.31 -6.03 0.32
C THR A 96 -5.35 -5.10 1.52
N LEU A 97 -6.21 -5.39 2.50
CA LEU A 97 -6.24 -4.68 3.78
C LEU A 97 -5.01 -5.07 4.60
N LEU A 98 -4.14 -4.10 4.87
CA LEU A 98 -2.92 -4.31 5.65
C LEU A 98 -3.21 -4.20 7.14
N CYS A 99 -3.75 -3.05 7.55
CA CYS A 99 -4.01 -2.75 8.96
C CYS A 99 -4.95 -1.55 9.11
N LYS A 100 -5.30 -1.28 10.37
CA LYS A 100 -6.00 -0.05 10.78
C LYS A 100 -4.99 0.93 11.36
N VAL A 101 -5.08 2.19 10.96
CA VAL A 101 -4.17 3.27 11.33
C VAL A 101 -4.93 4.33 12.14
N ASP A 102 -4.36 4.76 13.26
CA ASP A 102 -4.95 5.77 14.13
C ASP A 102 -4.79 7.17 13.49
N ASP A 103 -5.91 7.84 13.25
CA ASP A 103 -5.99 9.13 12.56
C ASP A 103 -5.50 10.31 13.41
N VAL A 104 -5.37 10.13 14.73
CA VAL A 104 -4.89 11.18 15.65
C VAL A 104 -3.40 11.46 15.44
N ASN A 105 -2.61 10.41 15.21
CA ASN A 105 -1.15 10.51 15.15
C ASN A 105 -0.62 10.34 13.72
N VAL A 106 -1.42 9.83 12.80
CA VAL A 106 -1.00 9.50 11.44
C VAL A 106 -1.95 10.15 10.44
N SER A 107 -1.49 11.23 9.83
CA SER A 107 -2.20 11.92 8.75
C SER A 107 -1.73 11.43 7.39
N GLY A 108 -2.57 11.60 6.36
CA GLY A 108 -2.19 11.24 5.00
C GLY A 108 -1.02 12.08 4.46
N LEU A 109 -0.97 13.36 4.83
CA LEU A 109 0.17 14.22 4.52
C LEU A 109 1.44 13.75 5.23
N GLY A 110 1.36 13.33 6.50
CA GLY A 110 2.50 12.81 7.26
C GLY A 110 3.08 11.54 6.63
N ILE A 111 2.23 10.60 6.23
CA ILE A 111 2.66 9.43 5.45
C ILE A 111 3.26 9.86 4.10
N SER A 112 2.66 10.82 3.40
CA SER A 112 3.19 11.33 2.12
C SER A 112 4.61 11.88 2.27
N MET A 113 4.86 12.67 3.32
CA MET A 113 6.18 13.23 3.60
C MET A 113 7.19 12.13 3.94
N LEU A 114 6.81 11.16 4.76
CA LEU A 114 7.69 10.04 5.12
C LEU A 114 8.07 9.19 3.92
N LEU A 115 7.09 8.86 3.06
CA LEU A 115 7.31 7.99 1.90
C LEU A 115 8.17 8.63 0.80
N ARG A 116 8.43 9.95 0.85
CA ARG A 116 9.41 10.63 -0.01
C ARG A 116 10.85 10.27 0.31
N GLU A 117 11.13 9.71 1.48
CA GLU A 117 12.47 9.26 1.88
C GLU A 117 12.91 7.99 1.12
N ILE A 118 11.97 7.29 0.47
CA ILE A 118 12.25 6.07 -0.29
C ILE A 118 12.86 6.45 -1.63
N GLU A 119 14.04 5.90 -1.91
CA GLU A 119 14.69 6.06 -3.20
C GLU A 119 13.83 5.47 -4.35
N VAL A 120 13.65 6.28 -5.39
CA VAL A 120 12.97 5.89 -6.63
C VAL A 120 14.04 5.59 -7.67
N LEU A 121 14.31 4.30 -7.87
CA LEU A 121 15.37 3.83 -8.75
C LEU A 121 15.00 4.09 -10.22
N GLN A 122 15.88 4.82 -10.90
CA GLN A 122 15.77 5.10 -12.33
C GLN A 122 16.54 4.06 -13.13
N TYR A 123 16.14 3.84 -14.39
CA TYR A 123 16.85 3.00 -15.37
C TYR A 123 17.00 1.50 -15.02
N GLU A 124 16.49 1.07 -13.87
CA GLU A 124 16.51 -0.33 -13.46
C GLU A 124 15.36 -1.11 -14.09
N ARG A 125 15.65 -1.90 -15.13
CA ARG A 125 14.65 -2.61 -15.94
C ARG A 125 13.72 -3.54 -15.16
N ARG A 126 14.20 -4.10 -14.05
CA ARG A 126 13.40 -5.01 -13.20
C ARG A 126 12.66 -4.28 -12.09
N TRP A 127 12.95 -2.99 -11.88
CA TRP A 127 12.30 -2.19 -10.86
C TRP A 127 10.88 -1.79 -11.31
N SER A 128 9.97 -1.68 -10.35
CA SER A 128 8.55 -1.39 -10.61
C SER A 128 7.85 -0.99 -9.32
N SER A 129 6.58 -0.58 -9.43
CA SER A 129 5.81 -0.09 -8.28
C SER A 129 5.70 -1.08 -7.11
N ARG A 130 5.75 -2.40 -7.35
CA ARG A 130 5.77 -3.39 -6.26
C ARG A 130 7.02 -3.29 -5.38
N HIS A 131 8.18 -3.01 -5.98
CA HIS A 131 9.44 -2.90 -5.24
C HIS A 131 9.41 -1.69 -4.32
N TRP A 132 8.85 -0.57 -4.82
CA TRP A 132 8.57 0.60 -4.00
C TRP A 132 7.58 0.30 -2.87
N VAL A 133 6.50 -0.46 -3.13
CA VAL A 133 5.56 -0.89 -2.07
C VAL A 133 6.28 -1.72 -1.00
N PHE A 134 7.22 -2.59 -1.35
CA PHE A 134 7.98 -3.37 -0.37
C PHE A 134 8.80 -2.48 0.55
N ALA A 135 9.54 -1.53 -0.03
CA ALA A 135 10.30 -0.54 0.74
C ALA A 135 9.39 0.34 1.61
N ALA A 136 8.22 0.73 1.08
CA ALA A 136 7.25 1.53 1.83
C ALA A 136 6.68 0.81 3.05
N LEU A 137 6.32 -0.48 2.92
CA LEU A 137 5.85 -1.27 4.05
C LEU A 137 6.92 -1.43 5.12
N GLN A 138 8.17 -1.66 4.70
CA GLN A 138 9.30 -1.74 5.61
C GLN A 138 9.50 -0.42 6.37
N LEU A 139 9.57 0.71 5.66
CA LEU A 139 9.76 2.03 6.28
C LEU A 139 8.63 2.38 7.27
N LEU A 140 7.38 2.08 6.92
CA LEU A 140 6.23 2.36 7.80
C LEU A 140 6.27 1.53 9.08
N VAL A 141 6.75 0.28 9.02
CA VAL A 141 6.95 -0.57 10.21
C VAL A 141 8.11 -0.04 11.05
N GLU A 142 9.26 0.23 10.43
CA GLU A 142 10.47 0.72 11.11
C GLU A 142 10.23 2.05 11.84
N ARG A 143 9.40 2.93 11.27
CA ARG A 143 9.03 4.22 11.84
C ARG A 143 7.83 4.14 12.81
N GLY A 144 7.31 2.94 13.06
CA GLY A 144 6.18 2.73 13.97
C GLY A 144 4.86 3.35 13.52
N VAL A 145 4.71 3.63 12.22
CA VAL A 145 3.47 4.17 11.64
C VAL A 145 2.41 3.08 11.53
N ILE A 146 2.83 1.86 11.21
CA ILE A 146 1.99 0.66 11.20
C ILE A 146 2.61 -0.41 12.12
N PRO A 147 1.80 -1.33 12.67
CA PRO A 147 2.33 -2.42 13.48
C PRO A 147 3.22 -3.35 12.64
N GLN A 148 4.09 -4.09 13.33
CA GLN A 148 4.82 -5.19 12.72
C GLN A 148 3.85 -6.16 12.03
N LEU A 149 4.11 -6.44 10.76
CA LEU A 149 3.32 -7.39 9.99
C LEU A 149 3.82 -8.81 10.29
N HIS A 150 2.89 -9.76 10.38
CA HIS A 150 3.21 -11.18 10.64
C HIS A 150 3.74 -11.92 9.40
N MET A 151 3.83 -11.24 8.27
CA MET A 151 4.36 -11.75 7.00
C MET A 151 5.22 -10.68 6.33
N GLY A 152 6.20 -11.11 5.54
CA GLY A 152 7.02 -10.20 4.74
C GLY A 152 6.23 -9.51 3.63
N ALA A 153 6.61 -8.29 3.29
CA ALA A 153 5.94 -7.45 2.27
C ALA A 153 5.75 -8.18 0.92
N LYS A 154 6.75 -8.95 0.49
CA LYS A 154 6.69 -9.75 -0.73
C LYS A 154 5.57 -10.80 -0.69
N SER A 155 5.42 -11.53 0.42
CA SER A 155 4.39 -12.55 0.58
C SER A 155 2.99 -11.93 0.64
N ILE A 156 2.84 -10.82 1.36
CA ILE A 156 1.57 -10.07 1.44
C ILE A 156 1.14 -9.60 0.05
N TRP A 157 2.06 -8.99 -0.70
CA TRP A 157 1.79 -8.56 -2.06
C TRP A 157 1.45 -9.73 -2.98
N GLN A 158 2.17 -10.86 -2.87
CA GLN A 158 1.91 -12.04 -3.67
C GLN A 158 0.52 -12.61 -3.41
N ASN A 159 0.09 -12.68 -2.14
CA ASN A 159 -1.24 -13.14 -1.77
C ASN A 159 -2.33 -12.23 -2.37
N GLY A 160 -2.18 -10.92 -2.22
CA GLY A 160 -3.11 -9.96 -2.81
C GLY A 160 -3.11 -9.97 -4.34
N TYR A 161 -1.96 -10.19 -4.96
CA TYR A 161 -1.83 -10.35 -6.41
C TYR A 161 -2.61 -11.58 -6.91
N GLN A 162 -2.48 -12.72 -6.24
CA GLN A 162 -3.24 -13.93 -6.59
C GLN A 162 -4.74 -13.75 -6.37
N PHE A 163 -5.14 -13.13 -5.26
CA PHE A 163 -6.52 -12.76 -5.02
C PHE A 163 -7.07 -11.87 -6.15
N THR A 164 -6.34 -10.81 -6.53
CA THR A 164 -6.72 -9.91 -7.63
C THR A 164 -6.93 -10.68 -8.93
N LYS A 165 -6.04 -11.64 -9.27
CA LYS A 165 -6.23 -12.49 -10.45
C LYS A 165 -7.49 -13.35 -10.38
N SER A 166 -7.84 -13.86 -9.20
CA SER A 166 -9.03 -14.72 -9.03
C SER A 166 -10.35 -13.97 -9.17
N VAL A 167 -10.38 -12.66 -8.88
CA VAL A 167 -11.61 -11.84 -8.88
C VAL A 167 -11.81 -11.01 -10.14
N GLN A 168 -10.81 -10.95 -11.04
CA GLN A 168 -10.83 -10.06 -12.22
C GLN A 168 -12.00 -10.32 -13.19
N ASN A 169 -12.55 -11.53 -13.19
CA ASN A 169 -13.71 -11.89 -14.02
C ASN A 169 -15.00 -12.00 -13.20
N THR A 170 -14.96 -11.62 -11.93
CA THR A 170 -16.11 -11.67 -11.02
C THR A 170 -16.79 -10.31 -10.99
N ASN A 171 -18.11 -10.29 -11.01
CA ASN A 171 -18.87 -9.05 -10.94
C ASN A 171 -18.94 -8.55 -9.49
N TYR A 172 -18.27 -7.43 -9.20
CA TYR A 172 -18.38 -6.69 -7.94
C TYR A 172 -19.05 -5.33 -8.18
N PRO A 173 -20.39 -5.28 -8.36
CA PRO A 173 -21.08 -4.11 -8.87
C PRO A 173 -21.05 -2.89 -7.94
N PHE A 174 -20.83 -3.10 -6.64
CA PHE A 174 -20.97 -2.03 -5.62
C PHE A 174 -19.73 -1.80 -4.77
N SER A 175 -18.69 -2.62 -4.91
CA SER A 175 -17.51 -2.52 -4.05
C SER A 175 -16.22 -2.99 -4.69
N VAL A 176 -15.09 -2.46 -4.22
CA VAL A 176 -13.77 -2.97 -4.58
C VAL A 176 -13.57 -4.33 -3.89
N PRO A 177 -13.32 -5.44 -4.60
CA PRO A 177 -13.03 -6.71 -3.95
C PRO A 177 -11.78 -6.58 -3.06
N THR A 178 -11.87 -7.10 -1.84
CA THR A 178 -10.83 -6.91 -0.83
C THR A 178 -10.46 -8.22 -0.17
N CYS A 179 -9.16 -8.43 0.07
CA CYS A 179 -8.65 -9.54 0.87
C CYS A 179 -7.86 -9.04 2.09
N ASP A 180 -7.65 -9.92 3.07
CA ASP A 180 -6.66 -9.71 4.12
C ASP A 180 -5.24 -10.05 3.62
N ILE A 181 -4.24 -9.90 4.49
CA ILE A 181 -2.83 -10.13 4.11
C ILE A 181 -2.49 -11.60 3.80
N THR A 182 -3.39 -12.54 4.12
CA THR A 182 -3.26 -13.96 3.75
C THR A 182 -3.87 -14.27 2.37
N GLY A 183 -4.52 -13.28 1.74
CA GLY A 183 -5.22 -13.43 0.47
C GLY A 183 -6.65 -13.94 0.61
N LYS A 184 -7.16 -14.09 1.84
CA LYS A 184 -8.54 -14.48 2.09
C LYS A 184 -9.47 -13.28 1.88
N GLU A 185 -10.56 -13.49 1.15
CA GLU A 185 -11.56 -12.45 0.94
C GLU A 185 -12.14 -11.93 2.26
N VAL A 186 -12.31 -10.60 2.33
CA VAL A 186 -12.95 -9.91 3.45
C VAL A 186 -13.97 -8.91 2.92
N LYS A 187 -14.94 -8.56 3.77
CA LYS A 187 -15.93 -7.53 3.43
C LYS A 187 -15.23 -6.21 3.13
N SER A 188 -15.42 -5.72 1.90
CA SER A 188 -14.89 -4.42 1.50
C SER A 188 -15.63 -3.27 2.19
N GLU A 189 -14.87 -2.23 2.51
CA GLU A 189 -15.42 -0.94 2.93
C GLU A 189 -15.33 0.12 1.82
N MET A 190 -14.70 -0.22 0.69
CA MET A 190 -14.54 0.66 -0.46
C MET A 190 -15.65 0.38 -1.46
N THR A 191 -16.54 1.35 -1.69
CA THR A 191 -17.71 1.18 -2.56
C THR A 191 -17.56 1.92 -3.88
N TRP A 192 -18.25 1.45 -4.92
CA TRP A 192 -18.41 2.16 -6.17
C TRP A 192 -19.59 3.14 -6.10
N THR A 193 -19.61 4.11 -7.03
CA THR A 193 -20.80 4.90 -7.36
C THR A 193 -21.61 4.21 -8.44
#